data_AF-A0A838ES06-F1
#
_entry.id   AF-A0A838ES06-F1
#
_cell.length_a   1.000
_cell.length_b   1.000
_cell.length_c   1.000
_cell.angle_alpha   90.00
_cell.angle_beta   90.00
_cell.angle_gamma   90.00
#
_symmetry.space_group_name_H-M   'P 1'
#
loop_
_entity.id
_entity.type
_entity.pdbx_description
1 polymer ?
#
loop_
_entity_poly.entity_id
_entity_poly.type
_entity_poly.pdbx_seq_one_letter_code
_entity_poly.pdbx_strand_id
1 'polypeptide(L)'
;MSLIIKITQNGSSQEYIFNKLGPIIIGSDSRCDLHMDDSHIEPKILEVKVSGGNIYVKELGAKSQIYLNSKILPYREEIRYNENESI
;
A
#
# COMPACT_ATOMS: atom_id res chain seq x y z
N MET A 1 -6.51 -15.42 7.90
CA MET A 1 -6.58 -14.76 6.58
C MET A 1 -5.23 -14.14 6.34
N SER A 2 -4.60 -14.44 5.22
CA SER A 2 -3.29 -13.90 4.85
C SER A 2 -3.48 -12.90 3.74
N LEU A 3 -2.85 -11.73 3.84
CA LEU A 3 -2.79 -10.77 2.75
C LEU A 3 -1.45 -10.93 2.03
N ILE A 4 -1.50 -11.19 0.73
CA ILE A 4 -0.33 -11.27 -0.12
C ILE A 4 -0.22 -9.94 -0.86
N ILE A 5 0.91 -9.26 -0.69
CA ILE A 5 1.24 -8.03 -1.41
C ILE A 5 2.42 -8.35 -2.33
N LYS A 6 2.23 -8.18 -3.63
CA LYS A 6 3.30 -8.23 -4.62
C LYS A 6 3.79 -6.81 -4.89
N ILE A 7 5.09 -6.61 -4.79
CA ILE A 7 5.75 -5.34 -5.09
C ILE A 7 6.64 -5.54 -6.28
N THR A 8 6.59 -4.60 -7.23
CA THR A 8 7.53 -4.52 -8.34
C THR A 8 8.31 -3.21 -8.24
N GLN A 9 9.63 -3.30 -8.18
CA GLN A 9 10.56 -2.16 -8.18
C GLN A 9 11.70 -2.44 -9.15
N ASN A 10 12.04 -1.46 -10.00
CA ASN A 10 13.16 -1.57 -10.95
C ASN A 10 13.14 -2.87 -11.80
N GLY A 11 11.93 -3.33 -12.19
CA GLY A 11 11.72 -4.57 -12.95
C GLY A 11 11.78 -5.86 -12.14
N SER A 12 12.12 -5.81 -10.85
CA SER A 12 12.13 -6.96 -9.96
C SER A 12 10.83 -7.03 -9.16
N SER A 13 10.24 -8.22 -9.06
CA SER A 13 9.05 -8.45 -8.24
C SER A 13 9.34 -9.30 -7.01
N GLN A 14 8.77 -8.92 -5.88
CA GLN A 14 8.83 -9.68 -4.63
C GLN A 14 7.44 -9.76 -3.99
N GLU A 15 7.11 -10.93 -3.44
CA GLU A 15 5.85 -11.17 -2.73
C GLU A 15 6.08 -11.17 -1.22
N TYR A 16 5.17 -10.53 -0.51
CA TYR A 16 5.15 -10.40 0.94
C TYR A 16 3.85 -10.98 1.47
N ILE A 17 3.96 -11.88 2.46
CA ILE A 17 2.80 -12.54 3.07
C ILE A 17 2.64 -11.98 4.48
N PHE A 18 1.52 -11.28 4.72
CA PHE A 18 1.19 -10.72 6.01
C PHE A 18 0.13 -11.59 6.72
N ASN A 19 0.52 -12.16 7.85
CA ASN A 19 -0.33 -12.96 8.73
C ASN A 19 -0.75 -12.15 9.98
N LYS A 20 -1.27 -10.95 9.77
CA LYS A 20 -1.75 -10.09 10.86
C LYS A 20 -3.13 -9.51 10.57
N LEU A 21 -3.87 -9.21 11.62
CA LEU A 21 -5.21 -8.61 11.55
C LEU A 21 -5.18 -7.08 11.40
N GLY A 22 -4.06 -6.45 11.73
CA GLY A 22 -3.90 -5.00 11.72
C GLY A 22 -3.53 -4.42 10.35
N PRO A 23 -3.64 -3.09 10.19
CA PRO A 23 -3.19 -2.41 8.99
C PRO A 23 -1.70 -2.68 8.73
N ILE A 24 -1.33 -2.82 7.47
CA ILE A 24 0.03 -2.92 6.96
C ILE A 24 0.46 -1.51 6.56
N ILE A 25 1.49 -0.98 7.20
CA ILE A 25 2.07 0.32 6.86
C ILE A 25 3.22 0.11 5.90
N ILE A 26 3.23 0.88 4.81
CA ILE A 26 4.23 0.84 3.75
C ILE A 26 4.97 2.19 3.70
N GLY A 27 6.29 2.15 3.61
CA GLY A 27 7.14 3.32 3.46
C GLY A 27 8.62 3.02 3.68
N SER A 28 9.47 4.05 3.65
CA SER A 28 10.93 3.92 3.84
C SER A 28 11.37 3.93 5.30
N ASP A 29 10.46 4.14 6.25
CA ASP A 29 10.79 3.98 7.67
C ASP A 29 10.97 2.49 8.01
N SER A 30 12.10 2.15 8.64
CA SER A 30 12.38 0.80 9.14
C SER A 30 11.31 0.21 10.09
N ARG A 31 10.42 1.05 10.64
CA ARG A 31 9.31 0.66 11.49
C ARG A 31 8.02 0.33 10.72
N CYS A 32 8.02 0.51 9.40
CA CYS A 32 6.92 0.07 8.54
C CYS A 32 6.89 -1.46 8.44
N ASP A 33 5.70 -2.01 8.26
CA ASP A 33 5.53 -3.46 8.07
C ASP A 33 6.13 -3.91 6.74
N LEU A 34 6.03 -3.05 5.74
CA LEU A 34 6.71 -3.17 4.48
C LEU A 34 7.67 -1.99 4.33
N HIS A 35 8.92 -2.26 4.68
CA HIS A 35 10.02 -1.33 4.50
C HIS A 35 10.47 -1.32 3.03
N MET A 36 10.42 -0.16 2.39
CA MET A 36 10.95 0.07 1.05
C MET A 36 12.16 0.99 1.13
N ASP A 37 13.35 0.43 0.95
CA ASP A 37 14.62 1.17 0.97
C ASP A 37 14.83 1.92 -0.36
N ASP A 38 14.01 2.96 -0.57
CA ASP A 38 14.05 3.85 -1.72
C ASP A 38 13.95 5.30 -1.25
N SER A 39 14.92 6.13 -1.64
CA SER A 39 14.99 7.55 -1.28
C SER A 39 13.83 8.39 -1.84
N HIS A 40 13.11 7.90 -2.85
CA HIS A 40 11.94 8.55 -3.42
C HIS A 40 10.64 8.22 -2.68
N ILE A 41 10.71 7.26 -1.74
CA ILE A 41 9.59 6.85 -0.92
C ILE A 41 9.70 7.52 0.44
N GLU A 42 8.60 8.12 0.88
CA GLU A 42 8.56 8.81 2.15
C GLU A 42 8.42 7.81 3.32
N PRO A 43 8.75 8.23 4.56
CA PRO A 43 8.81 7.31 5.69
C PRO A 43 7.54 6.48 5.90
N LYS A 44 6.36 7.08 5.67
CA LYS A 44 5.05 6.42 5.70
C LYS A 44 4.17 7.01 4.60
N ILE A 45 3.80 6.19 3.61
CA ILE A 45 3.04 6.65 2.43
C ILE A 45 1.67 6.01 2.31
N LEU A 46 1.53 4.76 2.75
CA LEU A 46 0.34 3.97 2.52
C LEU A 46 0.02 3.08 3.70
N GLU A 47 -1.27 2.96 3.99
CA GLU A 47 -1.83 1.95 4.87
C GLU A 47 -2.73 1.02 4.07
N VAL A 48 -2.54 -0.29 4.22
CA VAL A 48 -3.40 -1.31 3.62
C VAL A 48 -4.03 -2.15 4.73
N LYS A 49 -5.36 -2.28 4.74
CA LYS A 49 -6.06 -3.09 5.73
C LYS A 49 -7.08 -4.01 5.07
N VAL A 50 -7.30 -5.16 5.69
CA VAL A 50 -8.38 -6.09 5.31
C VAL A 50 -9.46 -6.03 6.37
N SER A 51 -10.68 -5.66 5.99
CA SER A 51 -11.82 -5.58 6.90
C SER A 51 -13.09 -6.09 6.20
N GLY A 52 -13.80 -7.02 6.84
CA GLY A 52 -15.03 -7.60 6.28
C GLY A 52 -14.85 -8.26 4.90
N GLY A 53 -13.68 -8.85 4.64
CA GLY A 53 -13.34 -9.44 3.34
C GLY A 53 -12.97 -8.43 2.25
N ASN A 54 -12.93 -7.13 2.58
CA ASN A 54 -12.57 -6.06 1.65
C ASN A 54 -11.17 -5.53 1.94
N ILE A 55 -10.47 -5.12 0.90
CA ILE A 55 -9.19 -4.43 1.00
C ILE A 55 -9.45 -2.93 0.96
N TYR A 56 -8.86 -2.21 1.90
CA TYR A 56 -8.88 -0.75 1.95
C TYR A 56 -7.45 -0.23 1.88
N VAL A 57 -7.29 0.86 1.16
CA VAL A 57 -6.02 1.55 0.96
C VAL A 57 -6.22 2.98 1.42
N LYS A 58 -5.33 3.45 2.30
CA LYS A 58 -5.36 4.79 2.85
C LYS A 58 -4.04 5.51 2.58
N GLU A 59 -4.16 6.69 1.99
CA GLU A 59 -3.05 7.63 1.79
C GLU A 59 -2.64 8.22 3.15
N LEU A 60 -1.34 8.36 3.44
CA LEU A 60 -0.83 8.77 4.76
C LEU A 60 -0.27 10.20 4.81
N GLY A 61 -0.55 11.01 3.79
CA GLY A 61 -0.12 12.39 3.68
C GLY A 61 1.20 12.57 2.93
N ALA A 62 1.47 11.69 1.97
CA ALA A 62 2.64 11.75 1.11
C ALA A 62 2.69 13.06 0.32
N LYS A 63 3.90 13.55 0.09
CA LYS A 63 4.19 14.67 -0.82
C LYS A 63 4.13 14.22 -2.28
N SER A 64 4.56 12.99 -2.54
CA SER A 64 4.49 12.34 -3.84
C SER A 64 3.06 11.88 -4.15
N GLN A 65 2.69 11.92 -5.43
CA GLN A 65 1.41 11.39 -5.87
C GLN A 65 1.44 9.86 -5.86
N ILE A 66 0.46 9.27 -5.18
CA ILE A 66 0.24 7.83 -5.15
C ILE A 66 -0.92 7.52 -6.09
N TYR A 67 -0.79 6.45 -6.87
CA TYR A 67 -1.83 6.03 -7.80
C TYR A 67 -2.38 4.66 -7.39
N LEU A 68 -3.70 4.51 -7.46
CA LEU A 68 -4.40 3.23 -7.38
C LEU A 68 -5.18 3.02 -8.68
N ASN A 69 -4.92 1.91 -9.39
CA ASN A 69 -5.54 1.60 -10.68
C ASN A 69 -5.52 2.79 -11.66
N SER A 70 -4.36 3.44 -11.83
CA SER A 70 -4.15 4.62 -12.68
C SER A 70 -4.85 5.92 -12.25
N LYS A 71 -5.60 5.93 -11.13
CA LYS A 71 -6.20 7.13 -10.55
C LYS A 71 -5.37 7.62 -9.37
N ILE A 72 -5.29 8.94 -9.18
CA ILE A 72 -4.65 9.51 -8.00
C ILE A 72 -5.43 9.07 -6.76
N LEU A 73 -4.70 8.55 -5.78
CA LEU A 73 -5.24 8.25 -4.46
C LEU A 73 -5.52 9.57 -3.73
N PRO A 74 -6.76 9.84 -3.27
CA PRO A 74 -7.08 11.10 -2.62
C PRO A 74 -6.31 11.29 -1.30
N TYR A 75 -5.90 12.53 -1.04
CA TYR A 75 -5.03 12.87 0.09
C TYR A 75 -5.68 12.52 1.45
N ARG A 76 -4.99 11.70 2.25
CA ARG A 76 -5.42 11.21 3.57
C ARG A 76 -6.77 10.48 3.61
N GLU A 77 -7.31 10.11 2.45
CA GLU A 77 -8.56 9.36 2.39
C GLU A 77 -8.31 7.86 2.32
N GLU A 78 -9.30 7.14 2.84
CA GLU A 78 -9.37 5.69 2.73
C GLU A 78 -10.33 5.32 1.61
N ILE A 79 -9.87 4.50 0.69
CA ILE A 79 -10.68 3.97 -0.40
C ILE A 79 -10.69 2.46 -0.38
N ARG A 80 -11.80 1.86 -0.81
CA ARG A 80 -11.91 0.42 -1.01
C ARG A 80 -11.23 0.06 -2.33
N TYR A 81 -10.30 -0.88 -2.28
CA TYR A 81 -9.71 -1.45 -3.49
C TYR A 81 -10.75 -2.33 -4.19
N ASN A 82 -10.95 -2.09 -5.49
CA ASN A 82 -11.84 -2.86 -6.35
C ASN A 82 -11.00 -3.42 -7.51
N GLU A 83 -10.84 -4.74 -7.55
CA GLU A 83 -10.11 -5.44 -8.63
C GLU A 83 -10.75 -5.21 -10.02
N ASN A 84 -12.07 -4.94 -10.04
CA ASN A 84 -12.85 -4.77 -11.27
C ASN A 84 -12.87 -3.32 -11.82
N GLU A 85 -12.20 -2.36 -11.17
CA GLU A 85 -11.99 -1.04 -11.78
C GLU A 85 -10.82 -1.12 -12.76
N SER A 86 -11.10 -1.66 -13.94
CA SER A 86 -10.22 -1.58 -15.11
C SER A 86 -10.48 -0.32 -15.92
N ILE A 87 -9.40 0.11 -16.59
CA ILE A 87 -9.19 1.31 -17.42
C ILE A 87 -10.25 1.45 -18.52
#